data_AF-A0A5C4XDM7-F1
#
_entry.id   AF-A0A5C4XDM7-F1
#
_cell.length_a   1.000
_cell.length_b   1.000
_cell.length_c   1.000
_cell.angle_alpha   90.00
_cell.angle_beta   90.00
_cell.angle_gamma   90.00
#
_symmetry.space_group_name_H-M   'P 1'
#
loop_
_entity.id
_entity.type
_entity.pdbx_description
1 polymer ?
#
loop_
_entity_poly.entity_id
_entity_poly.type
_entity_poly.pdbx_seq_one_letter_code
_entity_poly.pdbx_strand_id
1 'polypeptide(L)'
;MSIAEIGSIDLGQFGTALSAVAALGTASFGLVDVTKPFNGGISNVGYHFIRSAFQPFEPALKTINAEDPFAVVKANWLNGMDKAEQKATARNLIRLGFNSRTAATIAGNVLPNDDDLLTTIARKIDSGETPNETELAVLARFDAIIDARLDAAFERAEQQYRNTSRFVAAAIAIVLAEVGMAVVTYPEFGPSHFILALLIGLVAVPVAPIAKDLSSAISKAAWAFKAVRG
;
A
#
# COMPACT_ATOMS: atom_id res chain seq x y z
N MET A 1 15.28 -15.24 -43.20
CA MET A 1 15.68 -14.18 -42.25
C MET A 1 17.10 -14.50 -41.81
N SER A 2 18.07 -13.70 -42.24
CA SER A 2 19.50 -13.94 -41.99
C SER A 2 19.86 -13.45 -40.58
N ILE A 3 20.77 -14.14 -39.87
CA ILE A 3 21.29 -13.75 -38.55
C ILE A 3 21.92 -12.33 -38.57
N ALA A 4 22.22 -11.79 -39.75
CA ALA A 4 22.68 -10.42 -39.93
C ALA A 4 21.59 -9.35 -39.66
N GLU A 5 20.31 -9.65 -39.87
CA GLU A 5 19.19 -8.72 -39.60
C GLU A 5 18.87 -8.58 -38.10
N ILE A 6 19.30 -9.56 -37.28
CA ILE A 6 19.23 -9.49 -35.81
C ILE A 6 20.29 -8.50 -35.27
N GLY A 7 21.27 -8.10 -36.11
CA GLY A 7 22.41 -7.28 -35.74
C GLY A 7 22.17 -5.77 -35.65
N SER A 8 20.97 -5.26 -35.96
CA SER A 8 20.67 -3.82 -35.94
C SER A 8 19.61 -3.42 -34.91
N ILE A 9 19.47 -4.14 -33.80
CA ILE A 9 18.88 -3.50 -32.61
C ILE A 9 19.90 -2.43 -32.18
N ASP A 10 19.66 -1.20 -32.61
CA ASP A 10 20.35 -0.06 -32.04
C ASP A 10 20.04 -0.08 -30.53
N LEU A 11 21.03 -0.41 -29.72
CA LEU A 11 20.91 -0.53 -28.28
C LEU A 11 20.38 0.78 -27.67
N GLY A 12 20.62 1.92 -28.33
CA GLY A 12 20.05 3.21 -27.98
C GLY A 12 18.53 3.27 -28.18
N GLN A 13 18.02 2.71 -29.29
CA GLN A 13 16.58 2.64 -29.56
C GLN A 13 15.86 1.68 -28.59
N PHE A 14 16.47 0.54 -28.27
CA PHE A 14 15.91 -0.38 -27.28
C PHE A 14 15.84 0.26 -25.88
N GLY A 15 16.92 0.91 -25.43
CA GLY A 15 16.95 1.64 -24.15
C GLY A 15 15.90 2.77 -24.10
N THR A 16 15.71 3.47 -25.22
CA THR A 16 14.68 4.51 -25.37
C THR A 16 13.28 3.91 -25.25
N ALA A 17 13.00 2.81 -25.96
CA ALA A 17 11.72 2.11 -25.88
C ALA A 17 11.43 1.63 -24.46
N LEU A 18 12.41 0.99 -23.79
CA LEU A 18 12.28 0.52 -22.42
C LEU A 18 12.02 1.68 -21.43
N SER A 19 12.71 2.80 -21.61
CA SER A 19 12.50 4.00 -20.79
C SER A 19 11.11 4.60 -20.99
N ALA A 20 10.61 4.63 -22.23
CA ALA A 20 9.27 5.11 -22.54
C ALA A 20 8.19 4.22 -21.91
N VAL A 21 8.34 2.89 -22.00
CA VAL A 21 7.45 1.90 -21.36
C VAL A 21 7.45 2.08 -19.83
N ALA A 22 8.62 2.29 -19.23
CA ALA A 22 8.74 2.53 -17.79
C ALA A 22 8.11 3.86 -17.35
N ALA A 23 8.29 4.91 -18.15
CA ALA A 23 7.69 6.22 -17.93
C ALA A 23 6.16 6.15 -18.00
N LEU A 24 5.61 5.40 -18.97
CA LEU A 24 4.17 5.12 -19.07
C LEU A 24 3.63 4.44 -17.81
N GLY A 25 4.32 3.41 -17.30
CA GLY A 25 3.93 2.74 -16.07
C GLY A 25 3.96 3.67 -14.85
N THR A 26 5.01 4.50 -14.75
CA THR A 26 5.15 5.50 -13.68
C THR A 26 4.04 6.56 -13.74
N ALA A 27 3.75 7.09 -14.92
CA ALA A 27 2.68 8.06 -15.14
C ALA A 27 1.30 7.48 -14.78
N SER A 28 1.10 6.19 -15.09
CA SER A 28 -0.15 5.49 -14.76
C SER A 28 -0.36 5.38 -13.25
N PHE A 29 0.69 5.13 -12.46
CA PHE A 29 0.61 5.21 -10.99
C PHE A 29 0.29 6.63 -10.50
N GLY A 30 0.88 7.66 -11.11
CA GLY A 30 0.53 9.04 -10.81
C GLY A 30 -0.96 9.33 -11.00
N LEU A 31 -1.58 8.79 -12.04
CA LEU A 31 -3.03 8.90 -12.27
C LEU A 31 -3.87 8.12 -11.25
N VAL A 32 -3.39 6.97 -10.77
CA VAL A 32 -4.02 6.25 -9.66
C VAL A 32 -4.08 7.13 -8.40
N ASP A 33 -2.99 7.86 -8.10
CA ASP A 33 -2.94 8.74 -6.93
C ASP A 33 -3.90 9.95 -7.04
N VAL A 34 -4.20 10.43 -8.24
CA VAL A 34 -5.21 11.49 -8.49
C VAL A 34 -6.62 11.06 -8.07
N THR A 35 -6.86 9.78 -7.77
CA THR A 35 -8.14 9.35 -7.21
C THR A 35 -8.35 9.75 -5.75
N LYS A 36 -7.27 10.01 -4.99
CA LYS A 36 -7.33 10.27 -3.54
C LYS A 36 -8.23 11.45 -3.11
N PRO A 37 -8.25 12.61 -3.81
CA PRO A 37 -9.17 13.70 -3.51
C PRO A 37 -10.65 13.30 -3.57
N PHE A 38 -11.00 12.24 -4.31
CA PHE A 38 -12.36 11.74 -4.43
C PHE A 38 -12.67 10.75 -3.30
N ASN A 39 -12.96 11.28 -2.11
CA ASN A 39 -13.34 10.52 -0.91
C ASN A 39 -12.27 9.50 -0.46
N GLY A 40 -10.99 9.73 -0.72
CA GLY A 40 -9.89 8.81 -0.38
C GLY A 40 -9.51 7.83 -1.49
N GLY A 41 -10.27 7.80 -2.60
CA GLY A 41 -9.92 7.10 -3.83
C GLY A 41 -9.53 5.63 -3.64
N ILE A 42 -8.46 5.23 -4.34
CA ILE A 42 -7.89 3.88 -4.30
C ILE A 42 -7.47 3.43 -2.89
N SER A 43 -7.12 4.35 -2.00
CA SER A 43 -6.71 4.02 -0.63
C SER A 43 -7.84 3.39 0.19
N ASN A 44 -9.11 3.62 -0.16
CA ASN A 44 -10.24 3.02 0.58
C ASN A 44 -10.31 1.50 0.46
N VAL A 45 -9.76 0.91 -0.59
CA VAL A 45 -9.85 -0.54 -0.83
C VAL A 45 -9.12 -1.33 0.26
N GLY A 46 -8.04 -0.77 0.84
CA GLY A 46 -7.35 -1.38 1.99
C GLY A 46 -7.91 -0.97 3.35
N TYR A 47 -8.56 0.20 3.43
CA TYR A 47 -8.94 0.82 4.71
C TYR A 47 -9.90 -0.04 5.55
N HIS A 48 -10.73 -0.87 4.93
CA HIS A 48 -11.67 -1.70 5.67
C HIS A 48 -10.97 -2.67 6.64
N PHE A 49 -9.78 -3.19 6.29
CA PHE A 49 -9.01 -4.08 7.19
C PHE A 49 -8.58 -3.34 8.45
N ILE A 50 -8.14 -2.09 8.28
CA ILE A 50 -7.79 -1.20 9.38
C ILE A 50 -9.04 -0.93 10.21
N ARG A 51 -10.13 -0.47 9.60
CA ARG A 51 -11.38 -0.18 10.32
C ARG A 51 -11.88 -1.38 11.14
N SER A 52 -11.88 -2.58 10.56
CA SER A 52 -12.28 -3.81 11.27
C SER A 52 -11.39 -4.13 12.46
N ALA A 53 -10.08 -3.86 12.38
CA ALA A 53 -9.16 -4.09 13.50
C ALA A 53 -9.37 -3.09 14.65
N PHE A 54 -9.84 -1.88 14.35
CA PHE A 54 -10.13 -0.87 15.37
C PHE A 54 -11.54 -0.97 15.95
N GLN A 55 -12.45 -1.70 15.31
CA GLN A 55 -13.84 -1.82 15.74
C GLN A 55 -13.99 -2.26 17.22
N PRO A 56 -13.21 -3.22 17.75
CA PRO A 56 -13.27 -3.57 19.18
C PRO A 56 -12.83 -2.46 20.14
N PHE A 57 -12.09 -1.47 19.63
CA PHE A 57 -11.58 -0.34 20.41
C PHE A 57 -12.41 0.94 20.21
N GLU A 58 -13.50 0.88 19.46
CA GLU A 58 -14.39 2.02 19.22
C GLU A 58 -14.82 2.73 20.52
N PRO A 59 -15.13 2.04 21.65
CA PRO A 59 -15.45 2.72 22.90
C PRO A 59 -14.33 3.63 23.42
N ALA A 60 -13.06 3.20 23.30
CA ALA A 60 -11.90 4.02 23.65
C ALA A 60 -11.76 5.21 22.69
N LEU A 61 -11.90 4.99 21.39
CA LEU A 61 -11.76 6.07 20.41
C LEU A 61 -12.85 7.14 20.56
N LYS A 62 -14.07 6.73 20.93
CA LYS A 62 -15.20 7.63 21.21
C LYS A 62 -14.94 8.58 22.38
N THR A 63 -14.03 8.26 23.29
CA THR A 63 -13.68 9.21 24.38
C THR A 63 -12.84 10.38 23.88
N ILE A 64 -12.22 10.25 22.70
CA ILE A 64 -11.36 11.25 22.08
C ILE A 64 -12.13 12.03 21.02
N ASN A 65 -12.85 11.32 20.14
CA ASN A 65 -13.74 11.92 19.15
C ASN A 65 -15.03 11.09 19.08
N ALA A 66 -16.11 11.63 19.66
CA ALA A 66 -17.39 10.94 19.72
C ALA A 66 -18.11 10.86 18.36
N GLU A 67 -17.91 11.87 17.49
CA GLU A 67 -18.60 11.99 16.21
C GLU A 67 -17.96 11.13 15.13
N ASP A 68 -16.62 11.12 15.05
CA ASP A 68 -15.86 10.25 14.15
C ASP A 68 -14.67 9.60 14.88
N PRO A 69 -14.90 8.46 15.54
CA PRO A 69 -13.88 7.77 16.34
C PRO A 69 -12.69 7.29 15.51
N PHE A 70 -12.87 7.10 14.20
CA PHE A 70 -11.84 6.56 13.31
C PHE A 70 -11.14 7.65 12.49
N ALA A 71 -11.49 8.93 12.67
CA ALA A 71 -11.00 10.05 11.88
C ALA A 71 -9.47 10.08 11.76
N VAL A 72 -8.76 9.98 12.89
CA VAL A 72 -7.29 10.08 12.92
C VAL A 72 -6.65 8.91 12.16
N VAL A 73 -7.12 7.69 12.42
CA VAL A 73 -6.60 6.48 11.77
C VAL A 73 -6.88 6.52 10.26
N LYS A 74 -8.07 6.99 9.86
CA LYS A 74 -8.43 7.19 8.46
C LYS A 74 -7.53 8.23 7.80
N ALA A 75 -7.35 9.39 8.44
CA ALA A 75 -6.53 10.46 7.90
C ALA A 75 -5.07 10.02 7.72
N ASN A 76 -4.49 9.35 8.72
CA ASN A 76 -3.11 8.85 8.66
C ASN A 76 -2.93 7.83 7.51
N TRP A 77 -3.91 6.94 7.34
CA TRP A 77 -3.91 5.98 6.23
C TRP A 77 -4.00 6.66 4.87
N LEU A 78 -4.93 7.60 4.69
CA LEU A 78 -5.13 8.31 3.43
C LEU A 78 -3.93 9.19 3.05
N ASN A 79 -3.28 9.79 4.05
CA ASN A 79 -2.08 10.62 3.87
C ASN A 79 -0.80 9.80 3.67
N GLY A 80 -0.86 8.47 3.80
CA GLY A 80 0.30 7.60 3.60
C GLY A 80 1.39 7.78 4.66
N MET A 81 1.00 8.02 5.91
CA MET A 81 1.93 8.08 7.05
C MET A 81 2.77 6.79 7.14
N ASP A 82 3.99 6.85 7.70
CA ASP A 82 4.80 5.64 7.90
C ASP A 82 4.06 4.59 8.74
N LYS A 83 4.19 3.31 8.38
CA LYS A 83 3.45 2.22 9.03
C LYS A 83 3.79 2.09 10.52
N ALA A 84 5.05 2.27 10.92
CA ALA A 84 5.42 2.18 12.32
C ALA A 84 4.81 3.35 13.12
N GLU A 85 4.83 4.55 12.55
CA GLU A 85 4.19 5.73 13.13
C GLU A 85 2.67 5.57 13.24
N GLN A 86 2.00 5.10 12.19
CA GLN A 86 0.56 4.82 12.21
C GLN A 86 0.16 3.87 13.35
N LYS A 87 0.92 2.79 13.54
CA LYS A 87 0.69 1.83 14.63
C LYS A 87 0.96 2.41 16.01
N ALA A 88 2.00 3.24 16.14
CA ALA A 88 2.30 3.91 17.40
C ALA A 88 1.18 4.89 17.78
N THR A 89 0.73 5.74 16.84
CA THR A 89 -0.42 6.64 17.03
C THR A 89 -1.68 5.86 17.40
N ALA A 90 -1.97 4.78 16.67
CA ALA A 90 -3.11 3.91 16.93
C ALA A 90 -3.13 3.36 18.36
N ARG A 91 -2.01 2.79 18.80
CA ARG A 91 -1.86 2.25 20.16
C ARG A 91 -2.06 3.34 21.21
N ASN A 92 -1.48 4.52 20.99
CA ASN A 92 -1.62 5.65 21.90
C ASN A 92 -3.08 6.12 21.99
N LEU A 93 -3.82 6.18 20.89
CA LEU A 93 -5.26 6.50 20.91
C LEU A 93 -6.05 5.46 21.72
N ILE A 94 -5.78 4.18 21.53
CA ILE A 94 -6.44 3.11 22.30
C ILE A 94 -6.12 3.26 23.79
N ARG A 95 -4.86 3.49 24.15
CA ARG A 95 -4.43 3.69 25.54
C ARG A 95 -5.04 4.94 26.18
N LEU A 96 -5.11 6.06 25.45
CA LEU A 96 -5.74 7.31 25.92
C LEU A 96 -7.23 7.10 26.23
N GLY A 97 -7.91 6.26 25.46
CA GLY A 97 -9.32 5.93 25.69
C GLY A 97 -9.56 4.73 26.62
N PHE A 98 -8.52 4.04 27.07
CA PHE A 98 -8.63 2.90 27.99
C PHE A 98 -8.77 3.40 29.44
N ASN A 99 -9.98 3.32 29.97
CA ASN A 99 -10.35 3.80 31.31
C ASN A 99 -11.46 2.93 31.91
N SER A 100 -11.86 3.19 33.15
CA SER A 100 -12.87 2.39 33.88
C SER A 100 -14.23 2.26 33.16
N ARG A 101 -14.57 3.17 32.24
CA ARG A 101 -15.82 3.13 31.46
C ARG A 101 -15.72 2.29 30.19
N THR A 102 -14.52 2.13 29.63
CA THR A 102 -14.29 1.46 28.33
C THR A 102 -13.63 0.10 28.48
N ALA A 103 -12.92 -0.13 29.59
CA ALA A 103 -12.09 -1.30 29.81
C ALA A 103 -12.85 -2.63 29.67
N ALA A 104 -14.02 -2.76 30.29
CA ALA A 104 -14.82 -4.00 30.22
C ALA A 104 -15.17 -4.39 28.78
N THR A 105 -15.59 -3.42 27.95
CA THR A 105 -15.90 -3.70 26.54
C THR A 105 -14.66 -4.06 25.73
N ILE A 106 -13.52 -3.41 26.01
CA ILE A 106 -12.28 -3.63 25.27
C ILE A 106 -11.62 -4.96 25.67
N ALA A 107 -11.58 -5.25 26.96
CA ALA A 107 -10.89 -6.40 27.52
C ALA A 107 -11.58 -7.72 27.12
N GLY A 108 -12.91 -7.78 27.13
CA GLY A 108 -13.66 -8.91 26.58
C GLY A 108 -13.35 -9.24 25.11
N ASN A 109 -12.85 -8.27 24.32
CA ASN A 109 -12.46 -8.48 22.94
C ASN A 109 -10.98 -8.85 22.74
N VAL A 110 -10.10 -8.60 23.73
CA VAL A 110 -8.64 -8.74 23.58
C VAL A 110 -8.09 -9.86 24.46
N LEU A 111 -8.45 -9.87 25.74
CA LEU A 111 -8.04 -10.85 26.74
C LEU A 111 -9.26 -11.28 27.56
N PRO A 112 -10.16 -12.11 26.98
CA PRO A 112 -11.41 -12.49 27.64
C PRO A 112 -11.21 -13.21 28.98
N ASN A 113 -10.06 -13.86 29.18
CA ASN A 113 -9.75 -14.55 30.44
C ASN A 113 -9.20 -13.62 31.54
N ASP A 114 -8.82 -12.39 31.20
CA ASP A 114 -8.25 -11.40 32.13
C ASP A 114 -9.12 -10.13 32.23
N ASP A 115 -10.42 -10.20 31.85
CA ASP A 115 -11.32 -9.05 31.74
C ASP A 115 -11.49 -8.27 33.06
N ASP A 116 -11.73 -8.98 34.15
CA ASP A 116 -11.86 -8.40 35.49
C ASP A 116 -10.57 -7.68 35.92
N LEU A 117 -9.42 -8.25 35.57
CA LEU A 117 -8.12 -7.71 35.93
C LEU A 117 -7.81 -6.45 35.09
N LEU A 118 -8.12 -6.45 33.79
CA LEU A 118 -7.99 -5.27 32.94
C LEU A 118 -8.92 -4.13 33.37
N THR A 119 -10.15 -4.46 33.78
CA THR A 119 -11.08 -3.47 34.33
C THR A 119 -10.57 -2.88 35.65
N THR A 120 -9.95 -3.71 36.50
CA THR A 120 -9.31 -3.27 37.74
C THR A 120 -8.11 -2.36 37.48
N ILE A 121 -7.27 -2.72 36.51
CA ILE A 121 -6.12 -1.90 36.06
C ILE A 121 -6.60 -0.53 35.59
N ALA A 122 -7.65 -0.49 34.76
CA ALA A 122 -8.19 0.76 34.25
C ALA A 122 -8.72 1.67 35.37
N ARG A 123 -9.35 1.10 36.41
CA ARG A 123 -9.79 1.86 37.58
C ARG A 123 -8.62 2.44 38.37
N LYS A 124 -7.53 1.69 38.53
CA LYS A 124 -6.31 2.17 39.20
C LYS A 124 -5.66 3.31 38.42
N ILE A 125 -5.57 3.17 37.10
CA ILE A 125 -5.05 4.24 36.22
C ILE A 125 -5.90 5.51 36.38
N ASP A 126 -7.23 5.39 36.42
CA ASP A 126 -8.14 6.53 36.64
C ASP A 126 -8.00 7.15 38.04
N SER A 127 -7.74 6.36 39.08
CA SER A 127 -7.54 6.85 40.46
C SER A 127 -6.13 7.39 40.73
N GLY A 128 -5.21 7.27 39.77
CA GLY A 128 -3.80 7.65 39.92
C GLY A 128 -2.97 6.64 40.71
N GLU A 129 -3.49 5.43 40.93
CA GLU A 129 -2.76 4.33 41.54
C GLU A 129 -1.89 3.60 40.51
N THR A 130 -0.67 3.26 40.92
CA THR A 130 0.25 2.50 40.06
C THR A 130 -0.13 1.01 40.06
N PRO A 131 -0.32 0.39 38.88
CA PRO A 131 -0.53 -1.06 38.79
C PRO A 131 0.69 -1.85 39.33
N ASN A 132 0.43 -3.00 39.96
CA ASN A 132 1.49 -3.88 40.46
C ASN A 132 2.14 -4.70 39.32
N GLU A 133 3.17 -5.49 39.63
CA GLU A 133 3.90 -6.26 38.60
C GLU A 133 3.02 -7.25 37.82
N THR A 134 2.09 -7.94 38.48
CA THR A 134 1.16 -8.87 37.83
C THR A 134 0.22 -8.12 36.87
N GLU A 135 -0.28 -6.97 37.30
CA GLU A 135 -1.13 -6.10 36.52
C GLU A 135 -0.40 -5.50 35.31
N LEU A 136 0.84 -5.06 35.49
CA LEU A 136 1.70 -4.59 34.40
C LEU A 136 2.00 -5.70 33.38
N ALA A 137 2.19 -6.94 33.82
CA ALA A 137 2.37 -8.08 32.92
C ALA A 137 1.11 -8.34 32.07
N VAL A 138 -0.09 -8.17 32.65
CA VAL A 138 -1.35 -8.29 31.91
C VAL A 138 -1.53 -7.15 30.92
N LEU A 139 -1.22 -5.91 31.33
CA LEU A 139 -1.25 -4.75 30.44
C LEU A 139 -0.25 -4.89 29.28
N ALA A 140 0.94 -5.44 29.53
CA ALA A 140 1.91 -5.72 28.48
C ALA A 140 1.41 -6.77 27.48
N ARG A 141 0.74 -7.84 27.94
CA ARG A 141 0.09 -8.83 27.05
C ARG A 141 -1.04 -8.20 26.24
N PHE A 142 -1.83 -7.32 26.85
CA PHE A 142 -2.88 -6.56 26.19
C PHE A 142 -2.32 -5.72 25.03
N ASP A 143 -1.27 -4.93 25.29
CA ASP A 143 -0.60 -4.13 24.27
C ASP A 143 0.02 -4.99 23.15
N ALA A 144 0.64 -6.12 23.50
CA ALA A 144 1.22 -7.04 22.52
C ALA A 144 0.16 -7.63 21.58
N ILE A 145 -1.05 -7.93 22.08
CA ILE A 145 -2.15 -8.41 21.24
C ILE A 145 -2.69 -7.29 20.35
N ILE A 146 -2.81 -6.06 20.86
CA ILE A 146 -3.17 -4.89 20.04
C ILE A 146 -2.17 -4.76 18.89
N ASP A 147 -0.87 -4.79 19.19
CA ASP A 147 0.18 -4.66 18.20
C ASP A 147 0.08 -5.74 17.12
N ALA A 148 -0.06 -7.01 17.53
CA ALA A 148 -0.21 -8.11 16.58
C ALA A 148 -1.45 -7.97 15.67
N ARG A 149 -2.57 -7.47 16.23
CA ARG A 149 -3.80 -7.21 15.45
C ARG A 149 -3.61 -6.07 14.47
N LEU A 150 -2.99 -4.96 14.91
CA LEU A 150 -2.70 -3.81 14.06
C LEU A 150 -1.71 -4.21 12.95
N ASP A 151 -0.67 -4.95 13.25
CA ASP A 151 0.29 -5.47 12.27
C ASP A 151 -0.39 -6.25 11.15
N ALA A 152 -1.20 -7.25 11.52
CA ALA A 152 -1.92 -8.06 10.55
C ALA A 152 -2.90 -7.22 9.70
N ALA A 153 -3.54 -6.21 10.30
CA ALA A 153 -4.48 -5.35 9.61
C ALA A 153 -3.79 -4.40 8.62
N PHE A 154 -2.72 -3.73 9.05
CA PHE A 154 -1.95 -2.83 8.20
C PHE A 154 -1.27 -3.58 7.05
N GLU A 155 -0.73 -4.78 7.27
CA GLU A 155 -0.15 -5.58 6.18
C GLU A 155 -1.19 -5.99 5.12
N ARG A 156 -2.37 -6.44 5.56
CA ARG A 156 -3.47 -6.78 4.63
C ARG A 156 -3.96 -5.55 3.87
N ALA A 157 -4.12 -4.42 4.56
CA ALA A 157 -4.52 -3.16 3.94
C ALA A 157 -3.51 -2.72 2.88
N GLU A 158 -2.21 -2.78 3.20
CA GLU A 158 -1.13 -2.39 2.29
C GLU A 158 -1.00 -3.35 1.11
N GLN A 159 -1.16 -4.66 1.33
CA GLN A 159 -1.20 -5.65 0.26
C GLN A 159 -2.36 -5.39 -0.71
N GLN A 160 -3.58 -5.19 -0.17
CA GLN A 160 -4.76 -4.93 -0.98
C GLN A 160 -4.64 -3.61 -1.76
N TYR A 161 -4.16 -2.55 -1.10
CA TYR A 161 -3.87 -1.27 -1.75
C TYR A 161 -2.88 -1.45 -2.91
N ARG A 162 -1.72 -2.06 -2.67
CA ARG A 162 -0.68 -2.25 -3.69
C ARG A 162 -1.17 -3.07 -4.87
N ASN A 163 -1.90 -4.16 -4.62
CA ASN A 163 -2.42 -5.02 -5.67
C ASN A 163 -3.48 -4.30 -6.51
N THR A 164 -4.40 -3.59 -5.86
CA THR A 164 -5.44 -2.85 -6.57
C THR A 164 -4.85 -1.67 -7.35
N SER A 165 -3.93 -0.91 -6.75
CA SER A 165 -3.22 0.18 -7.44
C SER A 165 -2.45 -0.31 -8.66
N ARG A 166 -1.78 -1.47 -8.59
CA ARG A 166 -1.12 -2.09 -9.76
C ARG A 166 -2.11 -2.46 -10.85
N PHE A 167 -3.24 -3.05 -10.48
CA PHE A 167 -4.27 -3.43 -11.45
C PHE A 167 -4.87 -2.21 -12.16
N VAL A 168 -5.24 -1.18 -11.39
CA VAL A 168 -5.79 0.07 -11.95
C VAL A 168 -4.74 0.80 -12.79
N ALA A 169 -3.48 0.86 -12.33
CA ALA A 169 -2.39 1.44 -13.11
C ALA A 169 -2.18 0.67 -14.42
N ALA A 170 -2.32 -0.66 -14.45
CA ALA A 170 -2.17 -1.43 -15.67
C ALA A 170 -3.29 -1.14 -16.67
N ALA A 171 -4.53 -1.01 -16.20
CA ALA A 171 -5.65 -0.59 -17.03
C ALA A 171 -5.43 0.82 -17.62
N ILE A 172 -4.96 1.77 -16.79
CA ILE A 172 -4.62 3.13 -17.23
C ILE A 172 -3.49 3.10 -18.26
N ALA A 173 -2.44 2.30 -18.04
CA ALA A 173 -1.31 2.19 -18.96
C ALA A 173 -1.73 1.67 -20.34
N ILE A 174 -2.64 0.69 -20.38
CA ILE A 174 -3.23 0.18 -21.64
C ILE A 174 -3.95 1.30 -22.38
N VAL A 175 -4.86 2.02 -21.70
CA VAL A 175 -5.61 3.12 -22.32
C VAL A 175 -4.67 4.21 -22.83
N LEU A 176 -3.67 4.61 -22.04
CA LEU A 176 -2.70 5.62 -22.44
C LEU A 176 -1.82 5.17 -23.60
N ALA A 177 -1.42 3.90 -23.65
CA ALA A 177 -0.67 3.34 -24.77
C ALA A 177 -1.50 3.35 -26.05
N GLU A 178 -2.77 2.95 -25.98
CA GLU A 178 -3.69 2.96 -27.12
C GLU A 178 -3.93 4.38 -27.65
N VAL A 179 -4.18 5.33 -26.76
CA VAL A 179 -4.34 6.74 -27.13
C VAL A 179 -3.05 7.29 -27.75
N GLY A 180 -1.89 7.02 -27.15
CA GLY A 180 -0.60 7.45 -27.69
C GLY A 180 -0.33 6.88 -29.08
N MET A 181 -0.59 5.58 -29.27
CA MET A 181 -0.43 4.92 -30.57
C MET A 181 -1.40 5.48 -31.62
N ALA A 182 -2.66 5.71 -31.25
CA ALA A 182 -3.67 6.28 -32.14
C ALA A 182 -3.29 7.69 -32.60
N VAL A 183 -2.77 8.54 -31.69
CA VAL A 183 -2.34 9.90 -32.02
C VAL A 183 -1.15 9.90 -33.00
N VAL A 184 -0.19 8.98 -32.82
CA VAL A 184 1.01 8.92 -33.66
C VAL A 184 0.76 8.31 -35.04
N THR A 185 -0.14 7.34 -35.13
CA THR A 185 -0.36 6.54 -36.36
C THR A 185 -1.60 6.95 -37.14
N TYR A 186 -2.31 7.99 -36.73
CA TYR A 186 -3.49 8.47 -37.45
C TYR A 186 -3.15 8.94 -38.88
N PRO A 187 -3.90 8.54 -39.92
CA PRO A 187 -5.16 7.77 -39.92
C PRO A 187 -5.00 6.24 -40.07
N GLU A 188 -3.77 5.73 -40.11
CA GLU A 188 -3.43 4.31 -40.31
C GLU A 188 -3.61 3.43 -39.06
N PHE A 189 -4.23 3.97 -38.00
CA PHE A 189 -4.49 3.21 -36.79
C PHE A 189 -5.38 2.01 -37.10
N GLY A 190 -4.90 0.82 -36.74
CA GLY A 190 -5.52 -0.45 -37.14
C GLY A 190 -5.22 -1.56 -36.13
N PRO A 191 -5.66 -2.80 -36.43
CA PRO A 191 -5.59 -3.92 -35.47
C PRO A 191 -4.18 -4.24 -34.97
N SER A 192 -3.16 -4.12 -35.82
CA SER A 192 -1.75 -4.34 -35.44
C SER A 192 -1.26 -3.30 -34.43
N HIS A 193 -1.58 -2.02 -34.66
CA HIS A 193 -1.25 -0.90 -33.78
C HIS A 193 -1.94 -1.05 -32.42
N PHE A 194 -3.22 -1.45 -32.43
CA PHE A 194 -3.98 -1.72 -31.22
C PHE A 194 -3.34 -2.84 -30.38
N ILE A 195 -3.04 -3.99 -30.99
CA ILE A 195 -2.41 -5.12 -30.26
C ILE A 195 -1.03 -4.72 -29.71
N LEU A 196 -0.23 -3.98 -30.47
CA LEU A 196 1.07 -3.50 -30.00
C LEU A 196 0.93 -2.56 -28.80
N ALA A 197 0.00 -1.61 -28.86
CA ALA A 197 -0.28 -0.68 -27.77
C ALA A 197 -0.77 -1.40 -26.50
N LEU A 198 -1.67 -2.38 -26.67
CA LEU A 198 -2.13 -3.24 -25.59
C LEU A 198 -0.96 -3.97 -24.89
N LEU A 199 -0.06 -4.57 -25.67
CA LEU A 199 1.12 -5.25 -25.13
C LEU A 199 2.06 -4.27 -24.41
N ILE A 200 2.29 -3.09 -24.97
CA ILE A 200 3.09 -2.03 -24.35
C ILE A 200 2.50 -1.62 -23.00
N GLY A 201 1.20 -1.34 -22.95
CA GLY A 201 0.52 -0.96 -21.70
C GLY A 201 0.52 -2.07 -20.65
N LEU A 202 0.34 -3.33 -21.08
CA LEU A 202 0.34 -4.50 -20.19
C LEU A 202 1.69 -4.68 -19.47
N VAL A 203 2.80 -4.46 -20.17
CA VAL A 203 4.15 -4.61 -19.59
C VAL A 203 4.66 -3.36 -18.88
N ALA A 204 4.06 -2.19 -19.12
CA ALA A 204 4.52 -0.91 -18.59
C ALA A 204 4.63 -0.88 -17.05
N VAL A 205 3.57 -1.30 -16.37
CA VAL A 205 3.51 -1.29 -14.89
C VAL A 205 4.52 -2.23 -14.23
N PRO A 206 4.65 -3.51 -14.60
CA PRO A 206 5.66 -4.39 -14.01
C PRO A 206 7.10 -4.02 -14.39
N VAL A 207 7.31 -3.41 -15.57
CA VAL A 207 8.65 -2.99 -16.03
C VAL A 207 9.14 -1.73 -15.33
N ALA A 208 8.25 -0.78 -15.03
CA ALA A 208 8.59 0.50 -14.40
C ALA A 208 9.60 0.40 -13.24
N PRO A 209 9.41 -0.45 -12.20
CA PRO A 209 10.33 -0.53 -11.07
C PRO A 209 11.71 -1.13 -11.41
N ILE A 210 11.81 -1.93 -12.48
CA ILE A 210 13.04 -2.67 -12.84
C ILE A 210 13.70 -2.15 -14.12
N ALA A 211 13.17 -1.07 -14.71
CA ALA A 211 13.57 -0.61 -16.04
C ALA A 211 15.05 -0.26 -16.13
N LYS A 212 15.59 0.42 -15.12
CA LYS A 212 17.00 0.79 -15.05
C LYS A 212 17.91 -0.45 -15.00
N ASP A 213 17.55 -1.42 -14.17
CA ASP A 213 18.33 -2.65 -14.00
C ASP A 213 18.25 -3.52 -15.25
N LEU A 214 17.07 -3.63 -15.85
CA LEU A 214 16.85 -4.35 -17.10
C LEU A 214 17.64 -3.73 -18.26
N SER A 215 17.61 -2.39 -18.38
CA SER A 215 18.38 -1.66 -19.40
C SER A 215 19.88 -1.88 -19.24
N SER A 216 20.37 -1.84 -18.00
CA SER A 216 21.78 -2.05 -17.66
C SER A 216 22.22 -3.49 -17.98
N ALA A 217 21.42 -4.49 -17.60
CA ALA A 217 21.71 -5.89 -17.85
C ALA A 217 21.79 -6.21 -19.36
N ILE A 218 20.84 -5.71 -20.14
CA ILE A 218 20.80 -5.92 -21.60
C ILE A 218 21.99 -5.24 -22.28
N SER A 219 22.33 -4.03 -21.87
CA SER A 219 23.50 -3.32 -22.39
C SER A 219 24.79 -4.10 -22.12
N LYS A 220 24.98 -4.63 -20.91
CA LYS A 220 26.13 -5.48 -20.56
C LYS A 220 26.18 -6.76 -21.39
N ALA A 221 25.05 -7.45 -21.57
CA ALA A 221 24.97 -8.66 -22.39
C ALA A 221 25.34 -8.36 -23.85
N ALA A 222 24.82 -7.28 -24.42
CA ALA A 222 25.14 -6.88 -25.79
C ALA A 222 26.63 -6.55 -25.99
N TRP A 223 27.26 -5.90 -25.01
CA TRP A 223 28.71 -5.67 -25.03
C TRP A 223 29.50 -6.98 -24.98
N ALA A 224 29.10 -7.93 -24.14
CA ALA A 224 29.73 -9.25 -24.09
C ALA A 224 29.63 -9.98 -25.44
N PHE A 225 28.46 -9.97 -26.08
CA PHE A 225 28.29 -10.57 -27.41
C PHE A 225 29.15 -9.87 -28.48
N LYS A 226 29.26 -8.53 -28.45
CA LYS A 226 30.16 -7.80 -29.37
C LYS A 226 31.63 -8.17 -29.16
N ALA A 227 32.07 -8.32 -27.91
CA ALA A 227 33.43 -8.67 -27.57
C ALA A 227 33.83 -10.10 -27.97
N VAL A 228 32.86 -11.02 -28.10
CA VAL A 228 33.10 -12.40 -28.59
C VAL A 228 33.11 -12.48 -30.13
N ARG A 229 32.50 -11.50 -30.80
CA ARG A 229 32.35 -11.48 -32.27
C ARG A 229 33.46 -10.73 -33.00
N GLY A 230 34.25 -9.93 -32.28
CA GLY A 230 35.49 -9.30 -32.75
C GLY A 230 36.71 -10.06 -32.26
#